data_AF-A0A8C7I6T5-F1
#
_entry.id   AF-A0A8C7I6T5-F1
#
_cell.length_a   1.000
_cell.length_b   1.000
_cell.length_c   1.000
_cell.angle_alpha   90.00
_cell.angle_beta   90.00
_cell.angle_gamma   90.00
#
_symmetry.space_group_name_H-M   'P 1'
#
loop_
_entity.id
_entity.type
_entity.pdbx_description
1 polymer ?
#
loop_
_entity_poly.entity_id
_entity_poly.type
_entity_poly.pdbx_seq_one_letter_code
_entity_poly.pdbx_strand_id
1 'polypeptide(L)'
;MVLKIFFPQCCNKADSGLLVGRWIPGQNSAVVLAVIHYPFIPGQVKQYIHQMRGQSGVDLTVLGSWSMPKEGQEGMESFLRDLSTIFPQGQWLQLSREMGKIGFRCHVLTRDQSKSLFASQVAPIVPYIRHLLLTREGHAVSAVFGTVCQSEPLFFLDKYDDGPVKMTHWQSEGREGSIIVELMKQASTPVCLLTTWMLTLWTSLCSSRILNMRPMRFISSKLSTCLQLSYRTEHLQTVCSPTRATAHNHFMRKANIFVSFFVDVSLGLLLVSWMYRENRIGKLANTLVPAADHVAKELEELLQWLMGAPAGLKMNRALDQVLGRFFLYHIHLWISYIHLMSPFIEMILWYVGLSACLGLTFALSLLSDITALLTFHIYCFYVYGARLYCMTVYGLSSLWRLFRGKKWNVLRQRVDSCSYDLDQLFIGTLLFTILLFLLPTTALYYLVFTLLRLVVVMFQGVLHLSVDFINSFPLFAMGLRLFRSYRLAGGRDNMPNCVEAGNVL
;
A
#
# COMPACT_ATOMS: atom_id res chain seq x y z
N MET A 1 27.84 -48.18 -10.83
CA MET A 1 26.45 -47.84 -10.46
C MET A 1 26.42 -46.38 -10.02
N VAL A 2 25.49 -45.56 -10.49
CA VAL A 2 25.36 -44.15 -10.06
C VAL A 2 24.37 -44.10 -8.91
N LEU A 3 24.77 -43.53 -7.78
CA LEU A 3 23.87 -43.27 -6.65
C LEU A 3 23.24 -41.88 -6.84
N LYS A 4 21.90 -41.81 -6.81
CA LYS A 4 21.14 -40.55 -6.93
C LYS A 4 20.72 -40.08 -5.55
N ILE A 5 21.17 -38.90 -5.14
CA ILE A 5 20.82 -38.32 -3.85
C ILE A 5 19.96 -37.09 -4.10
N PHE A 6 18.70 -37.16 -3.65
CA PHE A 6 17.77 -36.05 -3.67
C PHE A 6 17.96 -35.23 -2.40
N PHE A 7 18.48 -34.02 -2.55
CA PHE A 7 18.89 -33.15 -1.45
C PHE A 7 18.14 -31.81 -1.41
N PRO A 8 17.62 -31.35 -0.25
CA PRO A 8 17.00 -30.05 -0.10
C PRO A 8 18.00 -28.91 -0.29
N GLN A 9 17.59 -27.80 -0.92
CA GLN A 9 18.45 -26.62 -1.05
C GLN A 9 18.73 -25.95 0.31
N CYS A 10 17.78 -26.02 1.25
CA CYS A 10 17.94 -25.44 2.59
C CYS A 10 19.06 -26.09 3.40
N CYS A 11 19.40 -27.36 3.13
CA CYS A 11 20.52 -28.05 3.75
C CYS A 11 21.89 -27.40 3.41
N ASN A 12 22.00 -26.65 2.32
CA ASN A 12 23.22 -25.91 1.99
C ASN A 12 23.56 -24.81 3.00
N LYS A 13 22.57 -24.37 3.77
CA LYS A 13 22.70 -23.37 4.84
C LYS A 13 22.58 -24.01 6.23
N ALA A 14 22.36 -25.31 6.31
CA ALA A 14 22.27 -26.03 7.57
C ALA A 14 23.64 -26.13 8.24
N ASP A 15 23.66 -26.02 9.57
CA ASP A 15 24.84 -26.32 10.35
C ASP A 15 25.15 -27.83 10.32
N SER A 16 26.41 -28.17 10.63
CA SER A 16 26.90 -29.55 10.65
C SER A 16 26.02 -30.45 11.53
N GLY A 17 25.74 -31.67 11.07
CA GLY A 17 24.65 -32.45 11.63
C GLY A 17 24.40 -33.82 11.00
N LEU A 18 23.23 -34.39 11.30
CA LEU A 18 22.76 -35.68 10.78
C LEU A 18 21.70 -35.49 9.69
N LEU A 19 21.82 -36.26 8.62
CA LEU A 19 20.86 -36.33 7.52
C LEU A 19 19.75 -37.32 7.86
N VAL A 20 18.50 -36.86 7.84
CA VAL A 20 17.31 -37.67 8.07
C VAL A 20 16.51 -37.79 6.78
N GLY A 21 16.09 -39.00 6.44
CA GLY A 21 15.37 -39.27 5.22
C GLY A 21 15.05 -40.75 5.00
N ARG A 22 14.91 -41.15 3.73
CA ARG A 22 14.54 -42.52 3.35
C ARG A 22 15.31 -43.02 2.13
N TRP A 23 15.67 -44.30 2.16
CA TRP A 23 16.14 -45.06 1.00
C TRP A 23 14.95 -45.56 0.18
N ILE A 24 14.98 -45.37 -1.15
CA ILE A 24 13.92 -45.85 -2.05
C ILE A 24 14.18 -47.34 -2.36
N PRO A 25 13.31 -48.27 -1.95
CA PRO A 25 13.54 -49.70 -2.19
C PRO A 25 13.54 -50.00 -3.70
N GLY A 26 14.49 -50.82 -4.15
CA GLY A 26 14.64 -51.22 -5.56
C GLY A 26 15.30 -50.17 -6.46
N GLN A 27 15.68 -49.00 -5.94
CA GLN A 27 16.45 -47.98 -6.66
C GLN A 27 17.68 -47.59 -5.84
N ASN A 28 18.83 -47.34 -6.48
CA ASN A 28 20.01 -46.78 -5.82
C ASN A 28 19.83 -45.26 -5.60
N SER A 29 18.78 -44.90 -4.85
CA SER A 29 18.33 -43.52 -4.64
C SER A 29 18.00 -43.25 -3.17
N ALA A 30 18.45 -42.11 -2.64
CA ALA A 30 18.17 -41.64 -1.29
C ALA A 30 17.50 -40.26 -1.31
N VAL A 31 16.51 -40.05 -0.43
CA VAL A 31 15.82 -38.77 -0.28
C VAL A 31 16.10 -38.20 1.10
N VAL A 32 16.80 -37.06 1.15
CA VAL A 32 17.04 -36.31 2.38
C VAL A 32 15.87 -35.34 2.60
N LEU A 33 15.32 -35.35 3.82
CA LEU A 33 14.15 -34.55 4.21
C LEU A 33 14.51 -33.43 5.19
N ALA A 34 15.43 -33.71 6.12
CA ALA A 34 15.89 -32.76 7.13
C ALA A 34 17.35 -33.01 7.53
N VAL A 35 17.97 -31.98 8.09
CA VAL A 35 19.28 -32.05 8.77
C VAL A 35 19.04 -31.70 10.23
N ILE A 36 19.42 -32.61 11.13
CA ILE A 36 19.46 -32.40 12.59
C ILE A 36 20.80 -31.78 12.96
N HIS A 37 20.80 -30.69 13.70
CA HIS A 37 21.98 -29.87 13.93
C HIS A 37 22.70 -30.25 15.21
N TYR A 38 24.02 -30.30 15.16
CA TYR A 38 24.83 -30.43 16.36
C TYR A 38 24.74 -29.16 17.24
N PRO A 39 24.71 -29.27 18.58
CA PRO A 39 24.79 -30.50 19.39
C PRO A 39 23.42 -31.18 19.55
N PHE A 40 23.43 -32.52 19.49
CA PHE A 40 22.26 -33.36 19.76
C PHE A 40 22.67 -34.61 20.55
N ILE A 41 21.72 -35.21 21.27
CA ILE A 41 21.92 -36.47 21.97
C ILE A 41 21.43 -37.62 21.08
N PRO A 42 22.29 -38.60 20.68
CA PRO A 42 21.90 -39.67 19.77
C PRO A 42 20.66 -40.48 20.22
N GLY A 43 20.50 -40.67 21.54
CA GLY A 43 19.32 -41.33 22.12
C GLY A 43 18.02 -40.57 21.85
N GLN A 44 18.03 -39.24 21.97
CA GLN A 44 16.88 -38.38 21.68
C GLN A 44 16.55 -38.39 20.18
N VAL A 45 17.56 -38.37 19.32
CA VAL A 45 17.38 -38.47 17.87
C VAL A 45 16.73 -39.81 17.48
N LYS A 46 17.13 -40.93 18.10
CA LYS A 46 16.50 -42.24 17.85
C LYS A 46 15.03 -42.27 18.29
N GLN A 47 14.73 -41.77 19.48
CA GLN A 47 13.35 -41.68 19.98
C GLN A 47 12.49 -40.81 19.07
N TYR A 48 13.02 -39.66 18.66
CA TYR A 48 12.33 -38.74 17.76
C TYR A 48 12.03 -39.39 16.41
N ILE A 49 13.03 -40.00 15.75
CA ILE A 49 12.82 -40.67 14.45
C ILE A 49 11.82 -41.83 14.57
N HIS A 50 11.85 -42.58 15.68
CA HIS A 50 10.88 -43.66 15.93
C HIS A 50 9.44 -43.12 16.05
N GLN A 51 9.25 -42.00 16.75
CA GLN A 51 7.96 -41.31 16.85
C GLN A 51 7.49 -40.83 15.47
N MET A 52 8.37 -40.20 14.69
CA MET A 52 8.05 -39.70 13.35
C MET A 52 7.70 -40.83 12.38
N ARG A 53 8.39 -41.97 12.48
CA ARG A 53 8.09 -43.19 11.70
C ARG A 53 6.69 -43.71 12.00
N GLY A 54 6.29 -43.75 13.28
CA GLY A 54 4.96 -44.16 13.71
C GLY A 54 3.84 -43.24 13.20
N GLN A 55 4.11 -41.94 13.11
CA GLN A 55 3.12 -40.94 12.66
C GLN A 55 3.02 -40.80 11.13
N SER A 56 4.14 -40.91 10.41
CA SER A 56 4.19 -40.75 8.95
C SER A 56 3.87 -42.03 8.17
N GLY A 57 4.05 -43.21 8.79
CA GLY A 57 3.99 -44.50 8.07
C GLY A 57 5.13 -44.71 7.07
N VAL A 58 6.13 -43.82 7.06
CA VAL A 58 7.31 -43.85 6.19
C VAL A 58 8.48 -44.44 6.97
N ASP A 59 9.28 -45.30 6.33
CA ASP A 59 10.52 -45.83 6.92
C ASP A 59 11.62 -44.75 6.95
N LEU A 60 11.48 -43.82 7.90
CA LEU A 60 12.42 -42.73 8.15
C LEU A 60 13.64 -43.24 8.89
N THR A 61 14.81 -42.85 8.42
CA THR A 61 16.12 -43.35 8.85
C THR A 61 17.16 -42.23 8.84
N VAL A 62 18.24 -42.42 9.60
CA VAL A 62 19.43 -41.56 9.51
C VAL A 62 20.24 -42.03 8.30
N LEU A 63 20.32 -41.18 7.28
CA LEU A 63 20.99 -41.48 6.02
C LEU A 63 22.51 -41.24 6.11
N GLY A 64 22.94 -40.34 7.00
CA GLY A 64 24.35 -40.12 7.30
C GLY A 64 24.65 -38.76 7.90
N SER A 65 25.83 -38.21 7.59
CA SER A 65 26.37 -36.98 8.19
C SER A 65 26.54 -35.85 7.18
N TRP A 66 26.23 -34.63 7.61
CA TRP A 66 26.46 -33.38 6.89
C TRP A 66 27.54 -32.55 7.61
N SER A 67 28.61 -32.16 6.92
CA SER A 67 29.61 -31.24 7.46
C SER A 67 29.71 -29.95 6.66
N MET A 68 29.57 -28.84 7.38
CA MET A 68 29.83 -27.48 6.90
C MET A 68 31.14 -27.00 7.53
N PRO A 69 32.19 -26.70 6.74
CA PRO A 69 33.47 -26.26 7.30
C PRO A 69 33.30 -24.92 8.02
N LYS A 70 33.61 -24.89 9.31
CA LYS A 70 33.72 -23.70 10.16
C LYS A 70 35.06 -23.75 10.88
N GLU A 71 35.74 -22.61 11.01
CA GLU A 71 37.01 -22.52 11.75
C GLU A 71 36.81 -22.95 13.21
N GLY A 72 37.68 -23.85 13.71
CA GLY A 72 37.67 -24.31 15.11
C GLY A 72 36.84 -25.55 15.46
N GLN A 73 36.34 -26.32 14.48
CA GLN A 73 35.49 -27.51 14.70
C GLN A 73 36.12 -28.87 14.28
N GLU A 74 37.40 -29.12 14.57
CA GLU A 74 38.06 -30.39 14.20
C GLU A 74 37.49 -31.62 14.91
N GLY A 75 37.09 -31.49 16.19
CA GLY A 75 36.44 -32.57 16.96
C GLY A 75 35.02 -32.92 16.51
N MET A 76 34.37 -32.04 15.74
CA MET A 76 33.03 -32.27 15.20
C MET A 76 33.04 -33.31 14.08
N GLU A 77 34.01 -33.21 13.16
CA GLU A 77 34.06 -34.08 11.99
C GLU A 77 34.43 -35.52 12.35
N SER A 78 35.26 -35.71 13.38
CA SER A 78 35.57 -37.03 13.95
C SER A 78 34.33 -37.62 14.63
N PHE A 79 33.65 -36.86 15.48
CA PHE A 79 32.39 -37.28 16.11
C PHE A 79 31.32 -37.67 15.08
N LEU A 80 31.10 -36.86 14.05
CA LEU A 80 30.12 -37.15 12.99
C LEU A 80 30.47 -38.40 12.18
N ARG A 81 31.77 -38.73 12.05
CA ARG A 81 32.23 -39.95 11.39
C ARG A 81 31.95 -41.19 12.24
N ASP A 82 32.14 -41.09 13.55
CA ASP A 82 31.94 -42.18 14.51
C ASP A 82 30.45 -42.51 14.72
N LEU A 83 29.53 -41.57 14.41
CA LEU A 83 28.08 -41.79 14.47
C LEU A 83 27.58 -42.91 13.53
N SER A 84 28.35 -43.26 12.49
CA SER A 84 28.06 -44.42 11.63
C SER A 84 27.99 -45.74 12.42
N THR A 85 28.68 -45.83 13.57
CA THR A 85 28.63 -47.00 14.47
C THR A 85 27.38 -47.03 15.35
N ILE A 86 26.81 -45.85 15.66
CA ILE A 86 25.67 -45.67 16.57
C ILE A 86 24.34 -45.89 15.85
N PHE A 87 24.28 -45.61 14.54
CA PHE A 87 23.10 -45.78 13.69
C PHE A 87 23.37 -46.84 12.62
N PRO A 88 23.39 -48.15 12.97
CA PRO A 88 23.78 -49.21 12.05
C PRO A 88 22.68 -49.49 11.01
N GLN A 89 22.78 -48.88 9.84
CA GLN A 89 22.00 -49.24 8.65
C GLN A 89 22.88 -49.22 7.39
N GLY A 90 22.54 -50.06 6.41
CA GLY A 90 23.50 -50.62 5.44
C GLY A 90 24.45 -49.68 4.69
N GLN A 91 23.99 -48.51 4.23
CA GLN A 91 24.81 -47.51 3.51
C GLN A 91 24.76 -46.17 4.24
N TRP A 92 25.93 -45.56 4.47
CA TRP A 92 26.07 -44.28 5.17
C TRP A 92 26.57 -43.17 4.24
N LEU A 93 25.84 -42.06 4.15
CA LEU A 93 26.16 -40.90 3.32
C LEU A 93 26.96 -39.86 4.11
N GLN A 94 28.18 -39.59 3.68
CA GLN A 94 28.99 -38.50 4.22
C GLN A 94 29.04 -37.38 3.19
N LEU A 95 28.26 -36.33 3.43
CA LEU A 95 28.21 -35.13 2.61
C LEU A 95 28.99 -34.01 3.29
N SER A 96 29.89 -33.37 2.54
CA SER A 96 30.66 -32.22 3.00
C SER A 96 30.68 -31.13 1.94
N ARG A 97 30.72 -29.86 2.38
CA ARG A 97 30.84 -28.73 1.47
C ARG A 97 32.30 -28.30 1.29
N GLU A 98 32.72 -28.04 0.05
CA GLU A 98 34.03 -27.45 -0.21
C GLU A 98 34.02 -25.93 0.04
N MET A 99 35.00 -25.44 0.80
CA MET A 99 35.25 -24.02 0.98
C MET A 99 35.42 -23.34 -0.39
N GLY A 100 34.56 -22.36 -0.70
CA GLY A 100 34.67 -21.54 -1.92
C GLY A 100 34.09 -22.14 -3.21
N LYS A 101 33.51 -23.35 -3.20
CA LYS A 101 32.83 -23.94 -4.38
C LYS A 101 31.34 -24.22 -4.11
N ILE A 102 30.57 -24.29 -5.20
CA ILE A 102 29.14 -24.68 -5.19
C ILE A 102 28.98 -26.22 -5.11
N GLY A 103 30.07 -26.97 -5.29
CA GLY A 103 30.08 -28.44 -5.28
C GLY A 103 30.13 -29.05 -3.87
N PHE A 104 29.56 -30.25 -3.74
CA PHE A 104 29.60 -31.09 -2.54
C PHE A 104 30.50 -32.29 -2.77
N ARG A 105 31.22 -32.72 -1.73
CA ARG A 105 31.89 -34.03 -1.70
C ARG A 105 30.96 -35.03 -1.02
N CYS A 106 30.68 -36.13 -1.71
CA CYS A 106 29.88 -37.24 -1.21
C CYS A 106 30.72 -38.49 -1.13
N HIS A 107 30.78 -39.10 0.06
CA HIS A 107 31.36 -40.42 0.28
C HIS A 107 30.28 -41.36 0.80
N VAL A 108 30.26 -42.60 0.28
CA VAL A 108 29.32 -43.63 0.72
C VAL A 108 30.13 -44.69 1.43
N LEU A 109 29.84 -44.92 2.71
CA LEU A 109 30.46 -45.98 3.50
C LEU A 109 29.51 -47.19 3.53
N THR A 110 30.04 -48.37 3.22
CA THR A 110 29.35 -49.65 3.37
C THR A 110 29.73 -50.30 4.71
N ARG A 111 28.96 -51.31 5.12
CA ARG A 111 29.07 -52.00 6.43
C ARG A 111 30.47 -52.53 6.76
N ASP A 112 31.32 -52.78 5.75
CA ASP A 112 32.71 -53.23 5.90
C ASP A 112 33.74 -52.08 5.98
N GLN A 113 33.29 -50.83 6.17
CA GLN A 113 34.12 -49.62 6.16
C GLN A 113 34.99 -49.44 4.90
N SER A 114 34.74 -50.21 3.85
CA SER A 114 35.40 -50.02 2.56
C SER A 114 34.90 -48.73 1.91
N LYS A 115 35.81 -47.80 1.62
CA LYS A 115 35.49 -46.58 0.86
C LYS A 115 35.26 -46.97 -0.60
N SER A 116 34.02 -47.25 -0.97
CA SER A 116 33.64 -47.36 -2.37
C SER A 116 33.46 -45.96 -2.96
N LEU A 117 34.30 -45.59 -3.92
CA LEU A 117 34.17 -44.34 -4.66
C LEU A 117 33.04 -44.49 -5.69
N PHE A 118 31.79 -44.29 -5.27
CA PHE A 118 30.68 -44.19 -6.20
C PHE A 118 30.74 -42.84 -6.92
N ALA A 119 30.59 -42.84 -8.24
CA ALA A 119 30.23 -41.62 -8.97
C ALA A 119 28.81 -41.21 -8.53
N SER A 120 28.72 -40.32 -7.56
CA SER A 120 27.45 -39.83 -7.02
C SER A 120 26.99 -38.61 -7.81
N GLN A 121 25.79 -38.66 -8.39
CA GLN A 121 25.13 -37.48 -8.93
C GLN A 121 24.26 -36.89 -7.81
N VAL A 122 24.82 -35.92 -7.09
CA VAL A 122 24.06 -35.16 -6.09
C VAL A 122 23.34 -34.06 -6.82
N ALA A 123 22.02 -34.14 -6.87
CA ALA A 123 21.22 -33.16 -7.56
C ALA A 123 20.32 -32.43 -6.55
N PRO A 124 20.38 -31.09 -6.48
CA PRO A 124 19.42 -30.34 -5.67
C PRO A 124 18.01 -30.63 -6.20
N ILE A 125 17.07 -30.91 -5.29
CA ILE A 125 15.74 -31.38 -5.67
C ILE A 125 15.05 -30.39 -6.63
N VAL A 126 15.19 -29.07 -6.44
CA VAL A 126 14.46 -28.07 -7.24
C VAL A 126 15.01 -27.88 -8.67
N PRO A 127 16.33 -27.69 -8.93
CA PRO A 127 16.85 -27.56 -10.29
C PRO A 127 16.77 -28.86 -11.11
N TYR A 128 16.76 -30.03 -10.45
CA TYR A 128 16.77 -31.34 -11.12
C TYR A 128 15.38 -31.80 -11.58
N ILE A 129 14.31 -31.32 -10.93
CA ILE A 129 12.91 -31.58 -11.35
C ILE A 129 12.65 -31.09 -12.78
N ARG A 130 13.21 -29.94 -13.18
CA ARG A 130 13.08 -29.41 -14.55
C ARG A 130 13.76 -30.31 -15.59
N HIS A 131 14.86 -30.97 -15.23
CA HIS A 131 15.59 -31.85 -16.14
C HIS A 131 14.97 -33.25 -16.24
N LEU A 132 14.39 -33.77 -15.14
CA LEU A 132 13.76 -35.09 -15.11
C LEU A 132 12.32 -35.14 -15.62
N LEU A 133 11.54 -34.05 -15.57
CA LEU A 133 10.22 -34.02 -16.21
C LEU A 133 10.30 -34.18 -17.74
N LEU A 134 11.49 -33.97 -18.32
CA LEU A 134 11.78 -34.17 -19.75
C LEU A 134 12.32 -35.58 -20.05
N THR A 135 12.70 -36.39 -19.05
CA THR A 135 13.24 -37.74 -19.24
C THR A 135 12.30 -38.81 -18.66
N ARG A 136 12.26 -39.99 -19.28
CA ARG A 136 11.33 -41.12 -19.01
C ARG A 136 11.51 -41.82 -17.63
N GLU A 137 11.95 -41.12 -16.58
CA GLU A 137 12.20 -41.64 -15.22
C GLU A 137 11.11 -41.23 -14.20
N GLY A 138 9.83 -41.25 -14.59
CA GLY A 138 8.72 -40.78 -13.74
C GLY A 138 8.49 -41.53 -12.42
N HIS A 139 8.89 -42.81 -12.33
CA HIS A 139 8.66 -43.64 -11.14
C HIS A 139 9.51 -43.23 -9.92
N ALA A 140 10.77 -42.81 -10.13
CA ALA A 140 11.64 -42.36 -9.04
C ALA A 140 11.14 -41.04 -8.45
N VAL A 141 10.72 -40.11 -9.29
CA VAL A 141 10.21 -38.80 -8.90
C VAL A 141 8.88 -38.92 -8.15
N SER A 142 7.97 -39.77 -8.62
CA SER A 142 6.72 -40.06 -7.91
C SER A 142 6.96 -40.63 -6.50
N ALA A 143 7.94 -41.53 -6.35
CA ALA A 143 8.32 -42.08 -5.04
C ALA A 143 8.93 -41.02 -4.10
N VAL A 144 9.70 -40.08 -4.64
CA VAL A 144 10.24 -38.92 -3.88
C VAL A 144 9.10 -38.05 -3.37
N PHE A 145 8.17 -37.65 -4.25
CA PHE A 145 7.03 -36.81 -3.85
C PHE A 145 6.07 -37.53 -2.88
N GLY A 146 5.82 -38.81 -3.08
CA GLY A 146 5.04 -39.63 -2.15
C GLY A 146 5.70 -39.68 -0.76
N THR A 147 7.03 -39.82 -0.70
CA THR A 147 7.79 -39.82 0.56
C THR A 147 7.73 -38.46 1.26
N VAL A 148 7.87 -37.36 0.52
CA VAL A 148 7.77 -36.00 1.09
C VAL A 148 6.37 -35.72 1.62
N CYS A 149 5.33 -36.09 0.85
CA CYS A 149 3.92 -35.90 1.22
C CYS A 149 3.56 -36.66 2.50
N GLN A 150 3.96 -37.93 2.61
CA GLN A 150 3.69 -38.75 3.80
C GLN A 150 4.52 -38.35 5.02
N SER A 151 5.62 -37.61 4.84
CA SER A 151 6.48 -37.13 5.92
C SER A 151 6.07 -35.74 6.45
N GLU A 152 4.83 -35.30 6.23
CA GLU A 152 4.27 -34.03 6.72
C GLU A 152 4.58 -33.73 8.21
N PRO A 153 4.52 -34.70 9.15
CA PRO A 153 4.82 -34.44 10.55
C PRO A 153 6.23 -33.88 10.81
N LEU A 154 7.24 -34.18 9.95
CA LEU A 154 8.60 -33.64 10.05
C LEU A 154 8.68 -32.14 9.75
N PHE A 155 7.68 -31.61 9.08
CA PHE A 155 7.64 -30.24 8.57
C PHE A 155 6.51 -29.41 9.22
N PHE A 156 5.73 -30.01 10.13
CA PHE A 156 4.57 -29.35 10.73
C PHE A 156 4.96 -28.21 11.68
N LEU A 157 6.17 -28.22 12.24
CA LEU A 157 6.69 -27.18 13.12
C LEU A 157 7.54 -26.18 12.33
N ASP A 158 6.96 -25.00 12.11
CA ASP A 158 7.52 -23.88 11.33
C ASP A 158 8.73 -23.17 12.01
N LYS A 159 9.17 -23.68 13.16
CA LYS A 159 10.24 -23.10 13.99
C LYS A 159 11.43 -24.04 14.13
N TYR A 160 12.62 -23.47 13.96
CA TYR A 160 13.91 -24.14 14.07
C TYR A 160 14.24 -24.66 15.49
N ASP A 161 13.64 -24.07 16.53
CA ASP A 161 14.03 -24.28 17.94
C ASP A 161 12.91 -24.83 18.86
N ASP A 162 11.69 -25.06 18.39
CA ASP A 162 10.56 -25.47 19.26
C ASP A 162 10.41 -27.00 19.42
N GLY A 163 11.36 -27.80 18.87
CA GLY A 163 11.38 -29.26 18.97
C GLY A 163 12.42 -29.79 19.98
N PRO A 164 12.35 -31.09 20.35
CA PRO A 164 13.35 -31.72 21.22
C PRO A 164 14.76 -31.76 20.59
N VAL A 165 14.85 -31.54 19.28
CA VAL A 165 16.08 -31.53 18.49
C VAL A 165 16.04 -30.36 17.51
N LYS A 166 17.12 -29.61 17.39
CA LYS A 166 17.25 -28.53 16.39
C LYS A 166 17.40 -29.12 14.99
N MET A 167 16.58 -28.67 14.04
CA MET A 167 16.65 -29.16 12.67
C MET A 167 16.33 -28.10 11.62
N THR A 168 17.10 -28.10 10.53
CA THR A 168 16.64 -27.52 9.25
C THR A 168 15.92 -28.59 8.47
N HIS A 169 14.72 -28.29 8.04
CA HIS A 169 13.94 -29.16 7.18
C HIS A 169 13.61 -28.46 5.86
N TRP A 170 13.02 -29.18 4.90
CA TRP A 170 12.71 -28.68 3.55
C TRP A 170 12.09 -27.27 3.49
N GLN A 171 11.34 -26.83 4.52
CA GLN A 171 10.63 -25.55 4.58
C GLN A 171 11.34 -24.43 5.36
N SER A 172 12.53 -24.67 5.93
CA SER A 172 13.19 -23.76 6.88
C SER A 172 13.74 -22.44 6.30
N GLU A 173 13.67 -22.21 4.99
CA GLU A 173 13.96 -20.89 4.38
C GLU A 173 12.76 -19.94 4.35
N GLY A 174 11.64 -20.31 5.00
CA GLY A 174 10.48 -19.44 5.13
C GLY A 174 9.89 -19.10 3.76
N ARG A 175 9.17 -20.05 3.17
CA ARG A 175 8.04 -19.81 2.25
C ARG A 175 7.43 -21.14 1.85
N GLU A 176 6.22 -21.36 2.35
CA GLU A 176 5.16 -22.26 1.91
C GLU A 176 5.47 -22.92 0.56
N GLY A 177 5.86 -24.20 0.64
CA GLY A 177 6.14 -25.07 -0.50
C GLY A 177 4.88 -25.48 -1.26
N SER A 178 4.07 -24.50 -1.70
CA SER A 178 3.08 -24.73 -2.74
C SER A 178 3.70 -24.38 -4.09
N ILE A 179 3.55 -25.28 -5.06
CA ILE A 179 3.91 -25.04 -6.46
C ILE A 179 3.32 -23.69 -6.94
N ILE A 180 2.16 -23.30 -6.43
CA ILE A 180 1.50 -22.02 -6.70
C ILE A 180 2.35 -20.83 -6.27
N VAL A 181 2.98 -20.87 -5.09
CA VAL A 181 3.80 -19.75 -4.58
C VAL A 181 5.07 -19.59 -5.40
N GLU A 182 5.71 -20.68 -5.82
CA GLU A 182 6.90 -20.60 -6.67
C GLU A 182 6.54 -20.17 -8.10
N LEU A 183 5.39 -20.61 -8.64
CA LEU A 183 4.85 -20.13 -9.91
C LEU A 183 4.51 -18.63 -9.86
N MET A 184 3.86 -18.16 -8.79
CA MET A 184 3.57 -16.73 -8.59
C MET A 184 4.85 -15.91 -8.47
N LYS A 185 5.88 -16.45 -7.81
CA LYS A 185 7.19 -15.79 -7.72
C LYS A 185 7.88 -15.70 -9.08
N GLN A 186 7.82 -16.76 -9.89
CA GLN A 186 8.34 -16.75 -11.26
C GLN A 186 7.57 -15.81 -12.18
N ALA A 187 6.24 -15.70 -12.01
CA ALA A 187 5.41 -14.76 -12.77
C ALA A 187 5.54 -13.31 -12.27
N SER A 188 5.85 -13.10 -10.99
CA SER A 188 5.89 -11.75 -10.40
C SER A 188 6.96 -10.86 -11.01
N THR A 189 8.13 -11.40 -11.37
CA THR A 189 9.22 -10.62 -11.95
C THR A 189 8.92 -10.07 -13.34
N PRO A 190 8.45 -10.85 -14.35
CA PRO A 190 8.06 -10.28 -15.64
C PRO A 190 6.85 -9.35 -15.53
N VAL A 191 5.89 -9.65 -14.64
CA VAL A 191 4.74 -8.76 -14.39
C VAL A 191 5.18 -7.42 -13.80
N CYS A 192 6.09 -7.43 -12.82
CA CYS A 192 6.66 -6.21 -12.24
C CYS A 192 7.44 -5.39 -13.26
N LEU A 193 8.19 -6.04 -14.17
CA LEU A 193 8.90 -5.34 -15.25
C LEU A 193 7.93 -4.71 -16.25
N LEU A 194 6.91 -5.44 -16.69
CA LEU A 194 5.90 -4.93 -17.63
C LEU A 194 5.10 -3.77 -17.02
N THR A 195 4.66 -3.91 -15.77
CA THR A 195 3.91 -2.86 -15.07
C THR A 195 4.78 -1.64 -14.79
N THR A 196 6.05 -1.82 -14.43
CA THR A 196 7.00 -0.70 -14.30
C THR A 196 7.19 0.01 -15.63
N TRP A 197 7.33 -0.73 -16.74
CA TRP A 197 7.44 -0.13 -18.08
C TRP A 197 6.19 0.70 -18.43
N MET A 198 4.99 0.16 -18.21
CA MET A 198 3.72 0.88 -18.37
C MET A 198 3.66 2.16 -17.53
N LEU A 199 4.08 2.10 -16.26
CA LEU A 199 4.09 3.26 -15.38
C LEU A 199 5.13 4.31 -15.79
N THR A 200 6.29 3.90 -16.30
CA THR A 200 7.28 4.83 -16.86
C THR A 200 6.78 5.50 -18.14
N LEU A 201 6.01 4.78 -18.97
CA LEU A 201 5.36 5.36 -20.15
C LEU A 201 4.29 6.37 -19.73
N TRP A 202 3.46 6.02 -18.73
CA TRP A 202 2.43 6.91 -18.19
C TRP A 202 3.02 8.19 -17.58
N THR A 203 4.03 8.06 -16.72
CA THR A 203 4.71 9.22 -16.11
C THR A 203 5.41 10.08 -17.15
N SER A 204 6.00 9.46 -18.19
CA SER A 204 6.55 10.17 -19.35
C SER A 204 5.45 10.98 -20.08
N LEU A 205 4.29 10.38 -20.34
CA LEU A 205 3.14 11.06 -20.96
C LEU A 205 2.64 12.22 -20.10
N CYS A 206 2.51 12.03 -18.78
CA CYS A 206 2.14 13.08 -17.83
C CYS A 206 3.16 14.23 -17.79
N SER A 207 4.45 13.93 -17.98
CA SER A 207 5.53 14.92 -18.06
C SER A 207 5.68 15.57 -19.45
N SER A 208 4.89 15.14 -20.43
CA SER A 208 4.94 15.66 -21.80
C SER A 208 4.68 17.17 -21.84
N ARG A 209 5.25 17.83 -22.85
CA ARG A 209 5.15 19.30 -23.02
C ARG A 209 3.70 19.81 -23.02
N ILE A 210 2.75 19.00 -23.49
CA ILE A 210 1.32 19.35 -23.59
C ILE A 210 0.68 19.47 -22.20
N LEU A 211 0.93 18.50 -21.31
CA LEU A 211 0.40 18.50 -19.93
C LEU A 211 1.21 19.40 -18.99
N ASN A 212 2.45 19.73 -19.37
CA ASN A 212 3.31 20.66 -18.65
C ASN A 212 3.00 22.15 -18.88
N MET A 213 1.99 22.47 -19.68
CA MET A 213 1.54 23.85 -19.85
C MET A 213 1.00 24.40 -18.52
N ARG A 214 1.30 25.67 -18.23
CA ARG A 214 0.92 26.35 -16.97
C ARG A 214 -0.55 26.16 -16.56
N PRO A 215 -1.57 26.31 -17.45
CA PRO A 215 -2.96 26.12 -17.04
C PRO A 215 -3.27 24.67 -16.66
N MET A 216 -2.76 23.68 -17.39
CA MET A 216 -3.00 22.26 -17.10
C MET A 216 -2.34 21.84 -15.79
N ARG A 217 -1.12 22.33 -15.50
CA ARG A 217 -0.47 22.13 -14.20
C ARG A 217 -1.26 22.75 -13.06
N PHE A 218 -1.79 23.96 -13.26
CA PHE A 218 -2.63 24.62 -12.25
C PHE A 218 -3.90 23.82 -11.97
N ILE A 219 -4.61 23.38 -13.02
CA ILE A 219 -5.81 22.54 -12.90
C ILE A 219 -5.48 21.22 -12.21
N SER A 220 -4.44 20.51 -12.66
CA SER A 220 -3.98 19.25 -12.06
C SER A 220 -3.60 19.39 -10.58
N SER A 221 -3.00 20.51 -10.19
CA SER A 221 -2.67 20.79 -8.78
C SER A 221 -3.89 21.06 -7.88
N LYS A 222 -5.06 21.31 -8.49
CA LYS A 222 -6.31 21.60 -7.77
C LYS A 222 -7.29 20.42 -7.76
N LEU A 223 -7.24 19.56 -8.77
CA LEU A 223 -8.07 18.36 -8.81
C LEU A 223 -7.52 17.30 -7.86
N SER A 224 -8.37 16.85 -6.95
CA SER A 224 -8.04 15.81 -5.99
C SER A 224 -7.81 14.46 -6.67
N THR A 225 -8.50 14.20 -7.78
CA THR A 225 -8.28 13.00 -8.61
C THR A 225 -6.88 12.93 -9.19
N CYS A 226 -6.35 14.05 -9.69
CA CYS A 226 -4.99 14.13 -10.21
C CYS A 226 -3.95 13.89 -9.11
N LEU A 227 -4.17 14.46 -7.93
CA LEU A 227 -3.30 14.24 -6.76
C LEU A 227 -3.32 12.78 -6.31
N GLN A 228 -4.50 12.17 -6.18
CA GLN A 228 -4.64 10.77 -5.78
C GLN A 228 -4.07 9.82 -6.84
N LEU A 229 -4.26 10.13 -8.13
CA LEU A 229 -3.66 9.34 -9.21
C LEU A 229 -2.13 9.40 -9.17
N SER A 230 -1.55 10.59 -8.98
CA SER A 230 -0.11 10.76 -8.83
C SER A 230 0.44 9.95 -7.64
N TYR A 231 -0.20 10.07 -6.47
CA TYR A 231 0.15 9.32 -5.26
C TYR A 231 0.15 7.80 -5.50
N ARG A 232 -0.90 7.29 -6.16
CA ARG A 232 -1.01 5.86 -6.48
C ARG A 232 0.04 5.39 -7.48
N THR A 233 0.36 6.21 -8.49
CA THR A 233 1.40 5.84 -9.47
C THR A 233 2.77 5.67 -8.80
N GLU A 234 3.12 6.54 -7.84
CA GLU A 234 4.36 6.44 -7.08
C GLU A 234 4.39 5.19 -6.16
N HIS A 235 3.28 4.91 -5.48
CA HIS A 235 3.14 3.72 -4.65
C HIS A 235 3.21 2.42 -5.47
N LEU A 236 2.56 2.38 -6.64
CA LEU A 236 2.60 1.22 -7.53
C LEU A 236 4.00 1.03 -8.13
N GLN A 237 4.71 2.12 -8.47
CA GLN A 237 6.11 2.06 -8.90
C GLN A 237 7.02 1.51 -7.79
N THR A 238 6.78 1.89 -6.54
CA THR A 238 7.53 1.38 -5.38
C THR A 238 7.32 -0.13 -5.18
N VAL A 239 6.07 -0.60 -5.31
CA VAL A 239 5.71 -2.02 -5.15
C VAL A 239 6.23 -2.86 -6.33
N CYS A 240 6.04 -2.40 -7.57
CA CYS A 240 6.46 -3.10 -8.78
C CYS A 240 7.96 -2.98 -9.10
N SER A 241 8.73 -2.27 -8.27
CA SER A 241 10.17 -2.14 -8.50
C SER A 241 10.86 -3.52 -8.48
N PRO A 242 11.68 -3.86 -9.50
CA PRO A 242 12.32 -5.18 -9.62
C PRO A 242 13.42 -5.42 -8.57
N THR A 243 13.77 -4.40 -7.79
CA THR A 243 14.79 -4.48 -6.74
C THR A 243 14.28 -5.26 -5.52
N ARG A 244 14.99 -6.34 -5.18
CA ARG A 244 14.69 -7.15 -3.99
C ARG A 244 14.91 -6.30 -2.73
N ALA A 245 13.94 -6.31 -1.81
CA ALA A 245 14.11 -5.66 -0.52
C ALA A 245 15.17 -6.42 0.29
N THR A 246 16.30 -5.76 0.57
CA THR A 246 17.41 -6.32 1.34
C THR A 246 17.18 -6.17 2.85
N ALA A 247 16.58 -5.06 3.29
CA ALA A 247 16.26 -4.80 4.69
C ALA A 247 14.78 -5.09 5.03
N HIS A 248 14.54 -5.56 6.25
CA HIS A 248 13.21 -5.87 6.78
C HIS A 248 12.25 -4.67 6.72
N ASN A 249 12.73 -3.46 7.02
CA ASN A 249 11.91 -2.23 6.97
C ASN A 249 11.39 -1.93 5.56
N HIS A 250 12.22 -2.13 4.53
CA HIS A 250 11.80 -1.95 3.14
C HIS A 250 10.77 -3.00 2.71
N PHE A 251 10.93 -4.24 3.19
CA PHE A 251 9.94 -5.30 2.96
C PHE A 251 8.60 -4.94 3.61
N MET A 252 8.60 -4.53 4.89
CA MET A 252 7.40 -4.14 5.62
C MET A 252 6.67 -2.96 4.95
N ARG A 253 7.42 -1.95 4.48
CA ARG A 253 6.84 -0.82 3.74
C ARG A 253 6.19 -1.27 2.42
N LYS A 254 6.91 -2.03 1.59
CA LYS A 254 6.36 -2.55 0.31
C LYS A 254 5.12 -3.42 0.53
N ALA A 255 5.15 -4.30 1.53
CA ALA A 255 4.03 -5.17 1.87
C ALA A 255 2.82 -4.37 2.40
N ASN A 256 3.04 -3.35 3.22
CA ASN A 256 1.95 -2.49 3.69
C ASN A 256 1.29 -1.72 2.55
N ILE A 257 2.07 -1.14 1.64
CA ILE A 257 1.53 -0.46 0.45
C ILE A 257 0.74 -1.44 -0.42
N PHE A 258 1.26 -2.65 -0.63
CA PHE A 258 0.59 -3.68 -1.44
C PHE A 258 -0.76 -4.10 -0.84
N VAL A 259 -0.81 -4.40 0.47
CA VAL A 259 -2.06 -4.77 1.16
C VAL A 259 -3.05 -3.61 1.17
N SER A 260 -2.58 -2.38 1.45
CA SER A 260 -3.43 -1.19 1.42
C SER A 260 -4.04 -0.95 0.03
N PHE A 261 -3.25 -1.11 -1.04
CA PHE A 261 -3.73 -1.03 -2.41
C PHE A 261 -4.82 -2.08 -2.70
N PHE A 262 -4.59 -3.33 -2.29
CA PHE A 262 -5.55 -4.41 -2.52
C PHE A 262 -6.87 -4.19 -1.76
N VAL A 263 -6.80 -3.73 -0.52
CA VAL A 263 -8.00 -3.42 0.29
C VAL A 263 -8.75 -2.23 -0.30
N ASP A 264 -8.07 -1.18 -0.73
CA ASP A 264 -8.71 -0.02 -1.37
C ASP A 264 -9.41 -0.39 -2.69
N VAL A 265 -8.80 -1.22 -3.54
CA VAL A 265 -9.43 -1.76 -4.75
C VAL A 265 -10.62 -2.65 -4.39
N SER A 266 -10.50 -3.50 -3.38
CA SER A 266 -11.59 -4.37 -2.93
C SER A 266 -12.79 -3.56 -2.43
N LEU A 267 -12.56 -2.51 -1.63
CA LEU A 267 -13.59 -1.58 -1.18
C LEU A 267 -14.22 -0.83 -2.37
N GLY A 268 -13.42 -0.46 -3.36
CA GLY A 268 -13.90 0.12 -4.62
C GLY A 268 -14.82 -0.83 -5.40
N LEU A 269 -14.43 -2.10 -5.56
CA LEU A 269 -15.25 -3.12 -6.22
C LEU A 269 -16.55 -3.43 -5.44
N LEU A 270 -16.50 -3.41 -4.11
CA LEU A 270 -17.70 -3.52 -3.27
C LEU A 270 -18.63 -2.33 -3.50
N LEU A 271 -18.10 -1.11 -3.62
CA LEU A 271 -18.87 0.09 -3.96
C LEU A 271 -19.50 -0.04 -5.35
N VAL A 272 -18.75 -0.50 -6.36
CA VAL A 272 -19.28 -0.77 -7.72
C VAL A 272 -20.41 -1.78 -7.66
N SER A 273 -20.18 -2.93 -7.02
CA SER A 273 -21.22 -3.96 -6.84
C SER A 273 -22.47 -3.39 -6.18
N TRP A 274 -22.29 -2.54 -5.17
CA TRP A 274 -23.39 -1.87 -4.49
C TRP A 274 -24.11 -0.86 -5.40
N MET A 275 -23.40 -0.01 -6.16
CA MET A 275 -24.00 1.01 -7.05
C MET A 275 -24.74 0.42 -8.25
N TYR A 276 -24.22 -0.65 -8.85
CA TYR A 276 -24.79 -1.25 -10.07
C TYR A 276 -25.92 -2.24 -9.77
N ARG A 277 -25.99 -2.76 -8.55
CA ARG A 277 -27.09 -3.63 -8.13
C ARG A 277 -28.42 -2.85 -8.14
N GLU A 278 -29.46 -3.48 -8.66
CA GLU A 278 -30.84 -2.97 -8.67
C GLU A 278 -31.02 -1.59 -9.32
N ASN A 279 -30.19 -1.28 -10.33
CA ASN A 279 -30.19 -0.01 -11.05
C ASN A 279 -30.18 1.23 -10.12
N ARG A 280 -29.37 1.20 -9.05
CA ARG A 280 -29.28 2.33 -8.12
C ARG A 280 -28.68 3.58 -8.73
N ILE A 281 -27.86 3.45 -9.78
CA ILE A 281 -27.37 4.59 -10.57
C ILE A 281 -28.53 5.37 -11.21
N GLY A 282 -29.48 4.68 -11.85
CA GLY A 282 -30.67 5.32 -12.40
C GLY A 282 -31.54 5.98 -11.33
N LYS A 283 -31.69 5.34 -10.15
CA LYS A 283 -32.38 5.95 -9.00
C LYS A 283 -31.67 7.23 -8.52
N LEU A 284 -30.35 7.20 -8.38
CA LEU A 284 -29.53 8.36 -8.00
C LEU A 284 -29.67 9.49 -9.01
N ALA A 285 -29.62 9.19 -10.32
CA ALA A 285 -29.81 10.17 -11.39
C ALA A 285 -31.19 10.84 -11.30
N ASN A 286 -32.25 10.04 -11.11
CA ASN A 286 -33.61 10.54 -10.98
C ASN A 286 -33.83 11.38 -9.71
N THR A 287 -33.03 11.17 -8.65
CA THR A 287 -33.08 11.98 -7.43
C THR A 287 -32.21 13.24 -7.50
N LEU A 288 -31.22 13.30 -8.40
CA LEU A 288 -30.24 14.39 -8.42
C LEU A 288 -30.87 15.71 -8.89
N VAL A 289 -31.72 15.68 -9.91
CA VAL A 289 -32.39 16.88 -10.43
C VAL A 289 -33.38 17.45 -9.40
N PRO A 290 -34.30 16.66 -8.80
CA PRO A 290 -35.16 17.16 -7.73
C PRO A 290 -34.39 17.68 -6.51
N ALA A 291 -33.25 17.08 -6.17
CA ALA A 291 -32.40 17.58 -5.09
C ALA A 291 -31.77 18.93 -5.45
N ALA A 292 -31.33 19.12 -6.70
CA ALA A 292 -30.84 20.40 -7.19
C ALA A 292 -31.96 21.47 -7.21
N ASP A 293 -33.18 21.12 -7.61
CA ASP A 293 -34.36 22.00 -7.55
C ASP A 293 -34.67 22.44 -6.12
N HIS A 294 -34.60 21.51 -5.16
CA HIS A 294 -34.80 21.81 -3.76
C HIS A 294 -33.73 22.78 -3.23
N VAL A 295 -32.46 22.54 -3.55
CA VAL A 295 -31.35 23.44 -3.17
C VAL A 295 -31.50 24.82 -3.82
N ALA A 296 -31.90 24.89 -5.09
CA ALA A 296 -32.17 26.15 -5.78
C ALA A 296 -33.26 26.94 -5.05
N LYS A 297 -34.37 26.28 -4.70
CA LYS A 297 -35.48 26.89 -3.99
C LYS A 297 -35.08 27.43 -2.61
N GLU A 298 -34.35 26.65 -1.81
CA GLU A 298 -33.84 27.10 -0.50
C GLU A 298 -32.92 28.33 -0.63
N LEU A 299 -32.07 28.36 -1.66
CA LEU A 299 -31.22 29.52 -1.94
C LEU A 299 -32.02 30.74 -2.39
N GLU A 300 -33.08 30.55 -3.20
CA GLU A 300 -33.99 31.61 -3.62
C GLU A 300 -34.77 32.19 -2.44
N GLU A 301 -35.33 31.34 -1.57
CA GLU A 301 -36.04 31.75 -0.36
C GLU A 301 -35.11 32.48 0.62
N LEU A 302 -33.88 32.01 0.79
CA LEU A 302 -32.85 32.68 1.59
C LEU A 302 -32.52 34.07 1.04
N LEU A 303 -32.38 34.23 -0.27
CA LEU A 303 -32.14 35.53 -0.90
C LEU A 303 -33.36 36.45 -0.80
N GLN A 304 -34.57 35.93 -0.96
CA GLN A 304 -35.79 36.72 -0.77
C GLN A 304 -35.95 37.19 0.67
N TRP A 305 -35.61 36.34 1.65
CA TRP A 305 -35.55 36.71 3.07
C TRP A 305 -34.52 37.81 3.31
N LEU A 306 -33.34 37.70 2.68
CA LEU A 306 -32.27 38.68 2.75
C LEU A 306 -32.69 40.03 2.14
N MET A 307 -33.46 40.02 1.04
CA MET A 307 -34.02 41.21 0.37
C MET A 307 -35.11 41.95 1.18
N GLY A 308 -35.61 41.32 2.24
CA GLY A 308 -36.73 41.79 3.05
C GLY A 308 -36.27 42.65 4.23
N ALA A 309 -36.25 42.04 5.42
CA ALA A 309 -35.82 42.64 6.67
C ALA A 309 -35.20 41.55 7.56
N PRO A 310 -34.04 41.01 7.16
CA PRO A 310 -33.44 39.87 7.84
C PRO A 310 -33.10 40.22 9.29
N ALA A 311 -33.58 39.41 10.24
CA ALA A 311 -33.38 39.60 11.68
C ALA A 311 -33.71 41.04 12.20
N GLY A 312 -34.61 41.76 11.53
CA GLY A 312 -34.97 43.13 11.88
C GLY A 312 -33.93 44.20 11.49
N LEU A 313 -32.86 43.84 10.79
CA LEU A 313 -31.89 44.80 10.26
C LEU A 313 -32.50 45.58 9.09
N LYS A 314 -32.52 46.90 9.21
CA LYS A 314 -32.95 47.80 8.14
C LYS A 314 -31.82 47.95 7.11
N MET A 315 -31.89 47.14 6.07
CA MET A 315 -30.94 47.17 4.95
C MET A 315 -31.25 48.30 3.96
N ASN A 316 -30.24 48.69 3.17
CA ASN A 316 -30.43 49.60 2.06
C ASN A 316 -31.19 48.91 0.92
N ARG A 317 -32.45 49.31 0.72
CA ARG A 317 -33.36 48.67 -0.25
C ARG A 317 -32.86 48.69 -1.70
N ALA A 318 -32.21 49.76 -2.13
CA ALA A 318 -31.75 49.87 -3.51
C ALA A 318 -30.60 48.89 -3.79
N LEU A 319 -29.59 48.85 -2.91
CA LEU A 319 -28.47 47.92 -3.04
C LEU A 319 -28.93 46.47 -2.94
N ASP A 320 -29.79 46.19 -1.96
CA ASP A 320 -30.31 44.87 -1.68
C ASP A 320 -31.13 44.30 -2.84
N GLN A 321 -31.96 45.13 -3.49
CA GLN A 321 -32.68 44.74 -4.71
C GLN A 321 -31.74 44.41 -5.88
N VAL A 322 -30.66 45.18 -6.06
CA VAL A 322 -29.68 44.94 -7.14
C VAL A 322 -28.89 43.66 -6.88
N LEU A 323 -28.40 43.46 -5.66
CA LEU A 323 -27.66 42.25 -5.27
C LEU A 323 -28.54 41.01 -5.34
N GLY A 324 -29.75 41.08 -4.79
CA GLY A 324 -30.71 39.99 -4.82
C GLY A 324 -31.04 39.54 -6.25
N ARG A 325 -31.38 40.47 -7.15
CA ARG A 325 -31.61 40.15 -8.58
C ARG A 325 -30.38 39.54 -9.25
N PHE A 326 -29.20 40.07 -8.95
CA PHE A 326 -27.94 39.55 -9.49
C PHE A 326 -27.70 38.09 -9.08
N PHE A 327 -27.84 37.76 -7.79
CA PHE A 327 -27.61 36.40 -7.30
C PHE A 327 -28.73 35.42 -7.72
N LEU A 328 -29.99 35.85 -7.70
CA LEU A 328 -31.12 35.06 -8.21
C LEU A 328 -30.93 34.68 -9.67
N TYR A 329 -30.48 35.62 -10.52
CA TYR A 329 -30.17 35.32 -11.92
C TYR A 329 -29.13 34.21 -12.07
N HIS A 330 -28.10 34.18 -11.23
CA HIS A 330 -27.08 33.13 -11.27
C HIS A 330 -27.60 31.78 -10.77
N ILE A 331 -28.50 31.76 -9.78
CA ILE A 331 -29.17 30.52 -9.34
C ILE A 331 -30.01 29.96 -10.48
N HIS A 332 -30.83 30.80 -11.14
CA HIS A 332 -31.63 30.39 -12.29
C HIS A 332 -30.77 29.88 -13.45
N LEU A 333 -29.63 30.51 -13.71
CA LEU A 333 -28.67 30.05 -14.73
C LEU A 333 -28.09 28.68 -14.36
N TRP A 334 -27.72 28.47 -13.10
CA TRP A 334 -27.18 27.19 -12.62
C TRP A 334 -28.21 26.07 -12.72
N ILE A 335 -29.44 26.26 -12.22
CA ILE A 335 -30.48 25.22 -12.28
C ILE A 335 -30.91 24.91 -13.73
N SER A 336 -30.98 25.93 -14.59
CA SER A 336 -31.22 25.74 -16.03
C SER A 336 -30.13 24.88 -16.67
N TYR A 337 -28.87 25.06 -16.26
CA TYR A 337 -27.76 24.20 -16.72
C TYR A 337 -27.89 22.76 -16.22
N ILE A 338 -28.31 22.55 -14.98
CA ILE A 338 -28.56 21.20 -14.44
C ILE A 338 -29.67 20.50 -15.22
N HIS A 339 -30.78 21.19 -15.51
CA HIS A 339 -31.85 20.64 -16.34
C HIS A 339 -31.39 20.31 -17.76
N LEU A 340 -30.56 21.17 -18.36
CA LEU A 340 -29.96 20.90 -19.68
C LEU A 340 -29.06 19.65 -19.65
N MET A 341 -28.36 19.41 -18.53
CA MET A 341 -27.52 18.23 -18.33
C MET A 341 -28.30 16.97 -17.91
N SER A 342 -29.56 17.09 -17.49
CA SER A 342 -30.42 16.00 -17.02
C SER A 342 -30.34 14.70 -17.84
N PRO A 343 -30.46 14.71 -19.20
CA PRO A 343 -30.40 13.47 -19.98
C PRO A 343 -29.04 12.77 -19.93
N PHE A 344 -27.96 13.48 -19.56
CA PHE A 344 -26.61 12.94 -19.48
C PHE A 344 -26.21 12.52 -18.06
N ILE A 345 -26.98 12.89 -17.02
CA ILE A 345 -26.63 12.63 -15.61
C ILE A 345 -26.46 11.14 -15.34
N GLU A 346 -27.38 10.29 -15.84
CA GLU A 346 -27.30 8.84 -15.65
C GLU A 346 -26.02 8.27 -16.26
N MET A 347 -25.68 8.70 -17.48
CA MET A 347 -24.46 8.29 -18.17
C MET A 347 -23.21 8.74 -17.43
N ILE A 348 -23.18 9.99 -16.94
CA ILE A 348 -22.06 10.53 -16.14
C ILE A 348 -21.90 9.71 -14.86
N LEU A 349 -22.99 9.48 -14.11
CA LEU A 349 -22.97 8.69 -12.88
C LEU A 349 -22.53 7.24 -13.12
N TRP A 350 -22.87 6.67 -14.28
CA TRP A 350 -22.39 5.35 -14.68
C TRP A 350 -20.87 5.33 -14.82
N TYR A 351 -20.27 6.27 -15.56
CA TYR A 351 -18.80 6.34 -15.70
C TYR A 351 -18.09 6.69 -14.37
N VAL A 352 -18.70 7.56 -13.55
CA VAL A 352 -18.22 7.87 -12.20
C VAL A 352 -18.24 6.61 -11.33
N GLY A 353 -19.31 5.80 -11.40
CA GLY A 353 -19.40 4.51 -10.73
C GLY A 353 -18.30 3.54 -11.18
N LEU A 354 -18.06 3.44 -12.49
CA LEU A 354 -17.01 2.58 -13.04
C LEU A 354 -15.61 2.98 -12.53
N SER A 355 -15.36 4.27 -12.29
CA SER A 355 -14.07 4.74 -11.78
C SER A 355 -13.71 4.17 -10.41
N ALA A 356 -14.69 3.72 -9.62
CA ALA A 356 -14.47 3.06 -8.34
C ALA A 356 -13.78 1.70 -8.47
N CYS A 357 -13.73 1.09 -9.67
CA CYS A 357 -12.88 -0.08 -9.94
C CYS A 357 -11.39 0.20 -9.72
N LEU A 358 -10.96 1.46 -9.84
CA LEU A 358 -9.59 1.86 -9.53
C LEU A 358 -9.33 1.92 -8.03
N GLY A 359 -10.37 1.97 -7.18
CA GLY A 359 -10.30 1.96 -5.72
C GLY A 359 -11.23 2.99 -5.08
N LEU A 360 -11.56 2.77 -3.80
CA LEU A 360 -12.46 3.65 -3.06
C LEU A 360 -11.89 5.06 -2.91
N THR A 361 -10.59 5.19 -2.61
CA THR A 361 -9.91 6.49 -2.52
C THR A 361 -9.99 7.31 -3.81
N PHE A 362 -9.93 6.64 -4.97
CA PHE A 362 -10.09 7.31 -6.26
C PHE A 362 -11.52 7.81 -6.45
N ALA A 363 -12.51 6.98 -6.13
CA ALA A 363 -13.92 7.36 -6.19
C ALA A 363 -14.26 8.56 -5.28
N LEU A 364 -13.73 8.59 -4.05
CA LEU A 364 -13.91 9.70 -3.12
C LEU A 364 -13.26 11.00 -3.61
N SER A 365 -12.07 10.92 -4.24
CA SER A 365 -11.45 12.09 -4.87
C SER A 365 -12.29 12.61 -6.05
N LEU A 366 -12.82 11.73 -6.90
CA LEU A 366 -13.69 12.13 -8.00
C LEU A 366 -14.99 12.78 -7.49
N LEU A 367 -15.56 12.26 -6.41
CA LEU A 367 -16.73 12.86 -5.76
C LEU A 367 -16.43 14.27 -5.22
N SER A 368 -15.24 14.50 -4.65
CA SER A 368 -14.82 15.83 -4.19
C SER A 368 -14.72 16.83 -5.35
N ASP A 369 -14.15 16.40 -6.49
CA ASP A 369 -14.01 17.22 -7.69
C ASP A 369 -15.38 17.54 -8.32
N ILE A 370 -16.30 16.56 -8.38
CA ILE A 370 -17.69 16.77 -8.84
C ILE A 370 -18.42 17.75 -7.92
N THR A 371 -18.23 17.62 -6.60
CA THR A 371 -18.84 18.53 -5.63
C THR A 371 -18.32 19.96 -5.82
N ALA A 372 -17.01 20.13 -6.08
CA ALA A 372 -16.41 21.44 -6.37
C ALA A 372 -17.03 22.08 -7.62
N LEU A 373 -17.26 21.28 -8.67
CA LEU A 373 -17.86 21.75 -9.92
C LEU A 373 -19.34 22.12 -9.72
N LEU A 374 -20.12 21.26 -9.06
CA LEU A 374 -21.55 21.47 -8.83
C LEU A 374 -21.82 22.72 -7.98
N THR A 375 -20.95 22.98 -6.99
CA THR A 375 -21.06 24.12 -6.06
C THR A 375 -20.23 25.33 -6.47
N PHE A 376 -19.70 25.36 -7.69
CA PHE A 376 -18.88 26.47 -8.20
C PHE A 376 -19.60 27.84 -8.11
N HIS A 377 -20.93 27.85 -8.33
CA HIS A 377 -21.75 29.05 -8.20
C HIS A 377 -21.71 29.65 -6.77
N ILE A 378 -21.70 28.81 -5.72
CA ILE A 378 -21.57 29.24 -4.32
C ILE A 378 -20.19 29.87 -4.08
N TYR A 379 -19.13 29.28 -4.65
CA TYR A 379 -17.79 29.88 -4.59
C TYR A 379 -17.76 31.26 -5.26
N CYS A 380 -18.39 31.41 -6.42
CA CYS A 380 -18.52 32.71 -7.09
C CYS A 380 -19.26 33.72 -6.21
N PHE A 381 -20.37 33.34 -5.57
CA PHE A 381 -21.12 34.23 -4.67
C PHE A 381 -20.27 34.70 -3.49
N TYR A 382 -19.53 33.77 -2.87
CA TYR A 382 -18.56 34.12 -1.84
C TYR A 382 -17.53 35.13 -2.34
N VAL A 383 -16.93 34.89 -3.52
CA VAL A 383 -15.89 35.79 -4.06
C VAL A 383 -16.47 37.18 -4.35
N TYR A 384 -17.66 37.25 -4.95
CA TYR A 384 -18.33 38.52 -5.24
C TYR A 384 -18.70 39.27 -3.95
N GLY A 385 -19.29 38.58 -2.97
CA GLY A 385 -19.63 39.14 -1.66
C GLY A 385 -18.38 39.64 -0.92
N ALA A 386 -17.31 38.85 -0.89
CA ALA A 386 -16.04 39.22 -0.27
C ALA A 386 -15.41 40.46 -0.92
N ARG A 387 -15.42 40.53 -2.27
CA ARG A 387 -14.91 41.69 -3.01
C ARG A 387 -15.72 42.94 -2.72
N LEU A 388 -17.04 42.85 -2.74
CA LEU A 388 -17.93 43.97 -2.45
C LEU A 388 -17.74 44.47 -1.01
N TYR A 389 -17.69 43.54 -0.04
CA TYR A 389 -17.42 43.86 1.36
C TYR A 389 -16.05 44.54 1.54
N CYS A 390 -15.00 44.01 0.91
CA CYS A 390 -13.67 44.62 0.93
C CYS A 390 -13.70 46.05 0.35
N MET A 391 -14.37 46.27 -0.78
CA MET A 391 -14.51 47.61 -1.37
C MET A 391 -15.20 48.58 -0.39
N THR A 392 -16.28 48.16 0.28
CA THR A 392 -16.95 49.00 1.28
C THR A 392 -16.07 49.33 2.49
N VAL A 393 -15.31 48.35 3.01
CA VAL A 393 -14.40 48.57 4.15
C VAL A 393 -13.20 49.43 3.77
N TYR A 394 -12.59 49.22 2.60
CA TYR A 394 -11.50 50.06 2.11
C TYR A 394 -11.97 51.49 1.81
N GLY A 395 -13.17 51.66 1.25
CA GLY A 395 -13.79 52.95 1.02
C GLY A 395 -14.01 53.72 2.32
N LEU A 396 -14.63 53.08 3.32
CA LEU A 396 -14.82 53.64 4.66
C LEU A 396 -13.49 53.98 5.34
N SER A 397 -12.52 53.06 5.28
CA SER A 397 -11.19 53.28 5.85
C SER A 397 -10.46 54.45 5.18
N SER A 398 -10.65 54.63 3.88
CA SER A 398 -10.06 55.75 3.14
C SER A 398 -10.68 57.08 3.53
N LEU A 399 -12.01 57.15 3.59
CA LEU A 399 -12.74 58.37 3.97
C LEU A 399 -12.55 58.72 5.44
N TRP A 400 -12.39 57.72 6.32
CA TRP A 400 -12.02 57.96 7.71
C TRP A 400 -10.66 58.67 7.84
N ARG A 401 -9.70 58.36 6.95
CA ARG A 401 -8.41 59.08 6.91
C ARG A 401 -8.59 60.52 6.42
N LEU A 402 -9.46 60.75 5.42
CA LEU A 402 -9.80 62.08 4.91
C LEU A 402 -10.28 63.01 6.04
N PHE A 403 -11.20 62.57 6.90
CA PHE A 403 -11.66 63.38 8.04
C PHE A 403 -10.60 63.72 9.07
N ARG A 404 -9.54 62.90 9.15
CA ARG A 404 -8.41 63.13 10.06
C ARG A 404 -7.31 63.99 9.43
N GLY A 405 -7.50 64.51 8.22
CA GLY A 405 -6.46 65.22 7.49
C GLY A 405 -5.31 64.31 7.07
N LYS A 406 -5.59 63.04 6.79
CA LYS A 406 -4.58 62.01 6.49
C LYS A 406 -4.81 61.38 5.11
N LYS A 407 -3.73 61.09 4.38
CA LYS A 407 -3.72 60.46 3.05
C LYS A 407 -2.78 59.25 3.04
N TRP A 408 -3.17 58.17 2.36
CA TRP A 408 -2.23 57.08 2.06
C TRP A 408 -1.37 57.42 0.85
N ASN A 409 -0.06 57.39 1.04
CA ASN A 409 0.91 57.60 -0.03
C ASN A 409 1.40 56.25 -0.55
N VAL A 410 0.95 55.86 -1.76
CA VAL A 410 1.31 54.58 -2.38
C VAL A 410 2.80 54.49 -2.70
N LEU A 411 3.44 55.61 -3.02
CA LEU A 411 4.87 55.64 -3.39
C LEU A 411 5.78 55.39 -2.17
N ARG A 412 5.36 55.86 -1.00
CA ARG A 412 6.13 55.74 0.26
C ARG A 412 5.54 54.72 1.24
N GLN A 413 4.46 54.04 0.87
CA GLN A 413 3.73 53.05 1.68
C GLN A 413 3.46 53.52 3.13
N ARG A 414 3.08 54.80 3.29
CA ARG A 414 2.85 55.42 4.61
C ARG A 414 1.66 56.39 4.60
N VAL A 415 1.17 56.74 5.79
CA VAL A 415 0.12 57.77 5.97
C VAL A 415 0.77 59.14 6.16
N ASP A 416 0.51 60.07 5.24
CA ASP A 416 0.97 61.46 5.30
C ASP A 416 -0.18 62.38 5.75
N SER A 417 0.14 63.51 6.39
CA SER A 417 -0.82 64.59 6.66
C SER A 417 -1.09 65.38 5.37
N CYS A 418 -2.35 65.77 5.14
CA CYS A 418 -2.77 66.59 4.01
C CYS A 418 -3.83 67.58 4.47
N SER A 419 -3.69 68.84 4.05
CA SER A 419 -4.75 69.84 4.20
C SER A 419 -5.80 69.60 3.11
N TYR A 420 -7.07 69.54 3.51
CA TYR A 420 -8.21 69.39 2.61
C TYR A 420 -9.12 70.61 2.69
N ASP A 421 -9.67 71.02 1.56
CA ASP A 421 -10.64 72.12 1.50
C ASP A 421 -11.99 71.69 2.07
N LEU A 422 -12.82 72.66 2.48
CA LEU A 422 -14.13 72.40 3.06
C LEU A 422 -15.04 71.58 2.12
N ASP A 423 -15.00 71.87 0.82
CA ASP A 423 -15.80 71.16 -0.18
C ASP A 423 -15.39 69.68 -0.28
N GLN A 424 -14.10 69.37 -0.19
CA GLN A 424 -13.58 68.00 -0.22
C GLN A 424 -14.00 67.23 1.03
N LEU A 425 -13.98 67.89 2.19
CA LEU A 425 -14.45 67.30 3.45
C LEU A 425 -15.96 67.04 3.42
N PHE A 426 -16.73 67.95 2.84
CA PHE A 426 -18.18 67.81 2.67
C PHE A 426 -18.53 66.61 1.79
N ILE A 427 -17.94 66.51 0.59
CA ILE A 427 -18.13 65.36 -0.32
C ILE A 427 -17.70 64.06 0.36
N GLY A 428 -16.57 64.09 1.08
CA GLY A 428 -16.08 62.95 1.86
C GLY A 428 -17.09 62.47 2.91
N THR A 429 -17.73 63.40 3.61
CA THR A 429 -18.75 63.13 4.63
C THR A 429 -20.00 62.50 4.02
N LEU A 430 -20.43 63.00 2.87
CA LEU A 430 -21.56 62.44 2.12
C LEU A 430 -21.26 61.01 1.64
N LEU A 431 -20.09 60.78 1.04
CA LEU A 431 -19.71 59.44 0.58
C LEU A 431 -19.53 58.47 1.75
N PHE A 432 -18.99 58.93 2.88
CA PHE A 432 -18.80 58.10 4.07
C PHE A 432 -20.12 57.67 4.67
N THR A 433 -21.07 58.59 4.81
CA THR A 433 -22.41 58.28 5.33
C THR A 433 -23.13 57.29 4.41
N ILE A 434 -23.04 57.45 3.09
CA ILE A 434 -23.57 56.48 2.12
C ILE A 434 -22.95 55.10 2.32
N LEU A 435 -21.61 54.99 2.33
CA LEU A 435 -20.93 53.70 2.49
C LEU A 435 -21.21 53.07 3.86
N LEU A 436 -21.36 53.88 4.91
CA LEU A 436 -21.66 53.41 6.26
C LEU A 436 -23.06 52.78 6.31
N PHE A 437 -24.03 53.36 5.61
CA PHE A 437 -25.38 52.79 5.50
C PHE A 437 -25.48 51.59 4.53
N LEU A 438 -24.54 51.44 3.59
CA LEU A 438 -24.45 50.27 2.72
C LEU A 438 -23.72 49.09 3.37
N LEU A 439 -22.86 49.36 4.37
CA LEU A 439 -22.02 48.35 5.03
C LEU A 439 -22.82 47.18 5.65
N PRO A 440 -23.92 47.38 6.39
CA PRO A 440 -24.68 46.27 6.95
C PRO A 440 -25.21 45.34 5.86
N THR A 441 -25.60 45.90 4.71
CA THR A 441 -26.07 45.14 3.56
C THR A 441 -24.96 44.28 2.97
N THR A 442 -23.79 44.86 2.66
CA THR A 442 -22.67 44.09 2.09
C THR A 442 -22.10 43.06 3.06
N ALA A 443 -22.06 43.37 4.36
CA ALA A 443 -21.60 42.47 5.40
C ALA A 443 -22.49 41.23 5.55
N LEU A 444 -23.81 41.39 5.52
CA LEU A 444 -24.74 40.27 5.69
C LEU A 444 -24.70 39.31 4.50
N TYR A 445 -24.68 39.81 3.27
CA TYR A 445 -24.50 38.97 2.07
C TYR A 445 -23.17 38.20 2.13
N TYR A 446 -22.08 38.88 2.49
CA TYR A 446 -20.78 38.22 2.64
C TYR A 446 -20.81 37.11 3.71
N LEU A 447 -21.44 37.36 4.86
CA LEU A 447 -21.56 36.39 5.94
C LEU A 447 -22.34 35.14 5.47
N VAL A 448 -23.51 35.33 4.88
CA VAL A 448 -24.36 34.22 4.40
C VAL A 448 -23.63 33.36 3.38
N PHE A 449 -23.00 33.95 2.36
CA PHE A 449 -22.25 33.17 1.37
C PHE A 449 -20.98 32.53 1.94
N THR A 450 -20.37 33.12 2.97
CA THR A 450 -19.26 32.49 3.70
C THR A 450 -19.73 31.25 4.44
N LEU A 451 -20.90 31.30 5.10
CA LEU A 451 -21.48 30.14 5.77
C LEU A 451 -21.83 29.03 4.79
N LEU A 452 -22.46 29.35 3.66
CA LEU A 452 -22.75 28.37 2.59
C LEU A 452 -21.47 27.74 2.06
N ARG A 453 -20.43 28.54 1.80
CA ARG A 453 -19.12 28.03 1.37
C ARG A 453 -18.47 27.14 2.44
N LEU A 454 -18.60 27.49 3.72
CA LEU A 454 -18.04 26.69 4.81
C LEU A 454 -18.66 25.29 4.84
N VAL A 455 -19.97 25.17 4.66
CA VAL A 455 -20.65 23.85 4.58
C VAL A 455 -20.06 22.98 3.47
N VAL A 456 -19.89 23.54 2.27
CA VAL A 456 -19.29 22.83 1.14
C VAL A 456 -17.85 22.40 1.43
N VAL A 457 -17.03 23.32 1.96
CA VAL A 457 -15.62 23.04 2.30
C VAL A 457 -15.51 21.99 3.41
N MET A 458 -16.42 22.00 4.40
CA MET A 458 -16.47 20.99 5.45
C MET A 458 -16.78 19.60 4.86
N PHE A 459 -17.76 19.49 3.96
CA PHE A 459 -18.08 18.24 3.28
C PHE A 459 -16.88 17.72 2.46
N GLN A 460 -16.24 18.58 1.68
CA GLN A 460 -15.01 18.22 0.95
C GLN A 460 -13.88 17.81 1.91
N GLY A 461 -13.73 18.51 3.03
CA GLY A 461 -12.77 18.19 4.09
C GLY A 461 -12.98 16.78 4.65
N VAL A 462 -14.22 16.35 4.85
CA VAL A 462 -14.55 14.98 5.30
C VAL A 462 -14.15 13.94 4.24
N LEU A 463 -14.38 14.22 2.95
CA LEU A 463 -13.94 13.33 1.87
C LEU A 463 -12.41 13.20 1.85
N HIS A 464 -11.68 14.32 1.93
CA HIS A 464 -10.22 14.32 1.97
C HIS A 464 -9.66 13.59 3.20
N LEU A 465 -10.22 13.85 4.38
CA LEU A 465 -9.86 13.14 5.62
C LEU A 465 -10.06 11.62 5.46
N SER A 466 -11.16 11.20 4.82
CA SER A 466 -11.46 9.79 4.58
C SER A 466 -10.42 9.15 3.65
N VAL A 467 -10.00 9.86 2.59
CA VAL A 467 -8.93 9.41 1.69
C VAL A 467 -7.60 9.29 2.44
N ASP A 468 -7.24 10.31 3.22
CA ASP A 468 -5.99 10.32 3.99
C ASP A 468 -5.96 9.20 5.04
N PHE A 469 -7.10 8.92 5.68
CA PHE A 469 -7.25 7.82 6.62
C PHE A 469 -7.01 6.46 5.94
N ILE A 470 -7.64 6.21 4.79
CA ILE A 470 -7.46 4.95 4.04
C ILE A 470 -6.02 4.79 3.55
N ASN A 471 -5.40 5.86 3.04
CA ASN A 471 -4.03 5.85 2.54
C ASN A 471 -2.99 5.63 3.65
N SER A 472 -3.25 6.13 4.87
CA SER A 472 -2.26 6.11 5.97
C SER A 472 -2.36 4.86 6.85
N PHE A 473 -3.44 4.07 6.75
CA PHE A 473 -3.69 2.97 7.68
C PHE A 473 -2.71 1.79 7.46
N PRO A 474 -1.89 1.41 8.45
CA PRO A 474 -0.89 0.35 8.28
C PRO A 474 -1.49 -1.05 8.46
N LEU A 475 -2.38 -1.43 7.53
CA LEU A 475 -3.16 -2.68 7.57
C LEU A 475 -2.27 -3.92 7.71
N PHE A 476 -1.13 -3.98 7.01
CA PHE A 476 -0.26 -5.14 7.05
C PHE A 476 0.46 -5.29 8.40
N ALA A 477 0.97 -4.18 8.94
CA ALA A 477 1.65 -4.20 10.24
C ALA A 477 0.67 -4.55 11.37
N MET A 478 -0.57 -4.03 11.30
CA MET A 478 -1.62 -4.36 12.25
C MET A 478 -2.06 -5.82 12.15
N GLY A 479 -2.23 -6.35 10.94
CA GLY A 479 -2.53 -7.77 10.70
C GLY A 479 -1.43 -8.69 11.24
N LEU A 480 -0.16 -8.34 11.00
CA LEU A 480 0.97 -9.07 11.59
C LEU A 480 0.97 -8.98 13.11
N ARG A 481 0.60 -7.84 13.70
CA ARG A 481 0.52 -7.71 15.16
C ARG A 481 -0.54 -8.64 15.76
N LEU A 482 -1.69 -8.78 15.10
CA LEU A 482 -2.80 -9.60 15.55
C LEU A 482 -2.56 -11.10 15.37
N PHE A 483 -2.03 -11.52 14.21
CA PHE A 483 -1.92 -12.94 13.88
C PHE A 483 -0.51 -13.52 14.09
N ARG A 484 0.55 -12.71 13.99
CA ARG A 484 1.96 -13.17 14.03
C ARG A 484 2.91 -12.12 14.62
N SER A 485 2.73 -11.77 15.90
CA SER A 485 3.45 -10.67 16.55
C SER A 485 4.99 -10.82 16.51
N TYR A 486 5.51 -12.06 16.49
CA TYR A 486 6.95 -12.34 16.44
C TYR A 486 7.64 -11.86 15.14
N ARG A 487 6.92 -11.78 14.01
CA ARG A 487 7.50 -11.34 12.73
C ARG A 487 7.79 -9.84 12.66
N LEU A 488 7.20 -9.05 13.56
CA LEU A 488 7.54 -7.63 13.72
C LEU A 488 8.88 -7.44 14.44
N ALA A 489 9.31 -8.41 15.26
CA ALA A 489 10.53 -8.33 16.07
C ALA A 489 11.80 -8.80 15.32
N GLY A 490 11.67 -9.67 14.31
CA GLY A 490 12.80 -10.25 13.56
C GLY A 490 13.65 -9.25 12.74
N GLY A 491 13.34 -7.95 12.78
CA GLY A 491 14.24 -6.90 12.33
C GLY A 491 15.36 -6.56 13.32
N ARG A 492 15.22 -6.94 14.60
CA ARG A 492 16.17 -6.61 15.67
C ARG A 492 17.28 -7.68 15.84
N ASP A 493 17.01 -8.92 15.44
CA ASP A 493 17.93 -10.06 15.64
C ASP A 493 18.96 -10.26 14.51
N ASN A 494 18.88 -9.46 13.44
CA ASN A 494 19.84 -9.48 12.33
C ASN A 494 20.93 -8.41 12.42
N MET A 495 20.99 -7.67 13.53
CA MET A 495 22.19 -6.91 13.84
C MET A 495 23.20 -7.91 14.39
N PRO A 496 24.36 -8.16 13.75
CA PRO A 496 25.41 -8.90 14.42
C PRO A 496 25.67 -8.14 15.70
N ASN A 497 25.51 -8.81 16.85
CA ASN A 497 25.98 -8.28 18.12
C ASN A 497 27.42 -7.84 17.87
N CYS A 498 27.63 -6.52 17.84
CA CYS A 498 28.95 -5.94 17.90
C CYS A 498 29.60 -6.60 19.12
N VAL A 499 30.72 -7.25 18.85
CA VAL A 499 31.67 -7.77 19.81
C VAL A 499 31.71 -6.83 21.02
N GLU A 500 31.10 -7.25 22.13
CA GLU A 500 31.53 -6.77 23.43
C GLU A 500 32.97 -7.28 23.56
N ALA A 501 33.90 -6.37 23.28
CA ALA A 501 35.29 -6.55 23.59
C ALA A 501 35.38 -6.68 25.12
N GLY A 502 35.36 -7.92 25.59
CA GLY A 502 35.89 -8.27 26.89
C GLY A 502 37.38 -7.93 26.89
N ASN A 503 37.72 -6.75 27.41
CA ASN A 503 39.01 -6.54 28.03
C ASN A 503 38.82 -6.74 29.54
N VAL A 504 39.17 -7.95 29.97
CA VAL A 504 39.58 -8.23 31.35
C VAL A 504 41.07 -7.97 31.41
N LEU A 505 41.46 -6.85 32.04
CA LEU A 505 42.52 -6.71 33.05
C LEU A 505 42.66 -5.24 33.44
#